data_AF-A0A6I6MU66-F1
#
_entry.id   AF-A0A6I6MU66-F1
#
_cell.length_a   1.000
_cell.length_b   1.000
_cell.length_c   1.000
_cell.angle_alpha   90.00
_cell.angle_beta   90.00
_cell.angle_gamma   90.00
#
_symmetry.space_group_name_H-M   'P 1'
#
loop_
_entity.id
_entity.type
_entity.pdbx_description
1 polymer ?
#
loop_
_entity_poly.entity_id
_entity_poly.type
_entity_poly.pdbx_seq_one_letter_code
_entity_poly.pdbx_strand_id
1 'polypeptide(L)'
;MADVQKTAVQQAAEDMDTGGILVRRWLGCWIDLLALVALFFVPALAIGLIPNGSELPANTILIPALALSVLYFPVTEGFRGRSLGKLITGLKVVDKDGRTPGIGRAFVRTLTRLVEVNPVLAGGVPAGIVVLCTKRKQRLGDLLAGTYVMSADSLKQMADVDATLAAMRSARAQ
;
A
#
# COMPACT_ATOMS: atom_id res chain seq x y z
N MET A 1 28.60 -9.50 14.22
CA MET A 1 27.28 -8.90 13.95
C MET A 1 26.28 -10.04 13.99
N ALA A 2 25.33 -10.02 14.93
CA ALA A 2 24.38 -11.12 15.12
C ALA A 2 23.58 -11.33 13.82
N ASP A 3 23.54 -12.55 13.33
CA ASP A 3 22.72 -12.94 12.20
C ASP A 3 21.26 -12.76 12.63
N VAL A 4 20.64 -11.64 12.26
CA VAL A 4 19.26 -11.36 12.61
C VAL A 4 18.41 -12.35 11.84
N GLN A 5 17.91 -13.37 12.54
CA GLN A 5 17.06 -14.40 11.95
C GLN A 5 15.89 -13.73 11.24
N LYS A 6 15.89 -13.83 9.90
CA LYS A 6 14.89 -13.20 9.04
C LYS A 6 13.53 -13.86 9.28
N THR A 7 12.46 -13.07 9.31
CA THR A 7 11.11 -13.64 9.35
C THR A 7 10.74 -14.25 7.98
N ALA A 8 9.79 -15.19 7.96
CA ALA A 8 9.31 -15.78 6.71
C ALA A 8 8.83 -14.72 5.70
N VAL A 9 8.19 -13.66 6.19
CA VAL A 9 7.76 -12.50 5.38
C VAL A 9 8.94 -11.75 4.78
N GLN A 10 10.01 -11.55 5.56
CA GLN A 10 11.20 -10.86 5.07
C GLN A 10 11.91 -11.65 3.98
N GLN A 11 12.00 -12.97 4.14
CA GLN A 11 12.60 -13.85 3.14
C GLN A 11 11.76 -13.88 1.86
N ALA A 12 10.44 -14.11 2.00
CA ALA A 12 9.53 -14.06 0.87
C ALA A 12 9.52 -12.70 0.15
N ALA A 13 9.75 -11.60 0.88
CA ALA A 13 9.87 -10.27 0.28
C ALA A 13 11.15 -10.07 -0.56
N GLU A 14 12.25 -10.73 -0.19
CA GLU A 14 13.49 -10.71 -0.98
C GLU A 14 13.31 -11.50 -2.30
N ASP A 15 12.59 -12.61 -2.25
CA ASP A 15 12.40 -13.54 -3.38
C ASP A 15 11.38 -13.08 -4.43
N MET A 16 10.61 -12.02 -4.17
CA MET A 16 9.55 -11.60 -5.11
C MET A 16 10.11 -11.14 -6.46
N ASP A 17 9.29 -11.07 -7.51
CA ASP A 17 9.69 -10.34 -8.72
C ASP A 17 9.57 -8.83 -8.52
N THR A 18 10.67 -8.09 -8.74
CA THR A 18 10.68 -6.63 -8.57
C THR A 18 9.84 -5.95 -9.65
N GLY A 19 9.92 -6.42 -10.90
CA GLY A 19 9.25 -5.79 -12.05
C GLY A 19 7.74 -5.86 -11.92
N GLY A 20 7.20 -7.06 -11.72
CA GLY A 20 5.76 -7.28 -11.55
C GLY A 20 5.17 -6.53 -10.37
N ILE A 21 5.90 -6.42 -9.25
CA ILE A 21 5.44 -5.67 -8.08
C ILE A 21 5.41 -4.17 -8.35
N LEU A 22 6.43 -3.62 -9.02
CA LEU A 22 6.45 -2.21 -9.40
C LEU A 22 5.27 -1.87 -10.31
N VAL A 23 5.01 -2.69 -11.34
CA VAL A 23 3.89 -2.50 -12.26
C VAL A 23 2.55 -2.57 -11.52
N ARG A 24 2.34 -3.60 -10.68
CA ARG A 24 1.11 -3.72 -9.88
C ARG A 24 0.92 -2.55 -8.92
N ARG A 25 1.99 -2.07 -8.28
CA ARG A 25 1.94 -0.87 -7.41
C ARG A 25 1.58 0.38 -8.21
N TRP A 26 2.13 0.55 -9.41
CA TRP A 26 1.87 1.70 -10.27
C TRP A 26 0.43 1.69 -10.80
N LEU A 27 -0.05 0.56 -11.33
CA LEU A 27 -1.45 0.39 -11.73
C LEU A 27 -2.40 0.61 -10.56
N GLY A 28 -2.07 0.07 -9.38
CA GLY A 28 -2.85 0.29 -8.16
C GLY A 28 -2.93 1.77 -7.79
N CYS A 29 -1.87 2.54 -8.01
CA CYS A 29 -1.86 3.98 -7.77
C CYS A 29 -2.82 4.73 -8.69
N TRP A 30 -2.89 4.38 -9.97
CA TRP A 30 -3.85 4.97 -10.91
C TRP A 30 -5.29 4.62 -10.56
N ILE A 31 -5.55 3.38 -10.16
CA ILE A 31 -6.88 2.96 -9.71
C ILE A 31 -7.28 3.70 -8.43
N ASP A 32 -6.37 3.82 -7.46
CA ASP A 32 -6.61 4.59 -6.23
C ASP A 32 -6.84 6.08 -6.54
N LEU A 33 -6.12 6.65 -7.51
CA LEU A 33 -6.33 8.02 -7.97
C LEU A 33 -7.73 8.20 -8.58
N LEU A 34 -8.14 7.31 -9.49
CA LEU A 34 -9.48 7.34 -10.09
C LEU A 34 -10.57 7.19 -9.02
N ALA A 35 -10.37 6.30 -8.05
CA ALA A 35 -11.30 6.12 -6.95
C ALA A 35 -11.41 7.38 -6.08
N LEU A 36 -10.31 8.06 -5.78
CA LEU A 36 -10.31 9.32 -5.03
C LEU A 36 -10.96 10.46 -5.82
N VAL A 37 -10.68 10.57 -7.11
CA VAL A 37 -11.32 11.54 -8.01
C VAL A 37 -12.82 11.30 -8.05
N ALA A 38 -13.27 10.06 -8.24
CA ALA A 38 -14.69 9.72 -8.23
C ALA A 38 -15.33 10.02 -6.85
N LEU A 39 -14.67 9.67 -5.76
CA LEU A 39 -15.14 9.91 -4.40
C LEU A 39 -15.28 11.41 -4.09
N PHE A 40 -14.46 12.26 -4.71
CA PHE A 40 -14.55 13.71 -4.56
C PHE A 40 -15.59 14.35 -5.48
N PHE A 41 -15.53 14.06 -6.79
CA PHE A 41 -16.34 14.75 -7.81
C PHE A 41 -17.78 14.24 -7.91
N VAL A 42 -18.04 12.95 -7.69
CA VAL A 42 -19.40 12.40 -7.82
C VAL A 42 -20.35 13.03 -6.79
N PRO A 43 -20.01 13.10 -5.49
CA PRO A 43 -20.85 13.83 -4.53
C PRO A 43 -20.98 15.29 -4.90
N ALA A 44 -19.86 15.98 -5.23
CA ALA A 44 -19.88 17.39 -5.58
C ALA A 44 -20.82 17.70 -6.76
N LEU A 45 -20.86 16.84 -7.78
CA LEU A 45 -21.79 16.93 -8.89
C LEU A 45 -23.24 16.72 -8.43
N ALA A 46 -23.49 15.70 -7.62
CA ALA A 46 -24.83 15.34 -7.16
C ALA A 46 -25.51 16.45 -6.33
N ILE A 47 -24.74 17.24 -5.59
CA ILE A 47 -25.24 18.38 -4.80
C ILE A 47 -25.06 19.74 -5.51
N GLY A 48 -24.69 19.74 -6.79
CA GLY A 48 -24.61 20.97 -7.61
C GLY A 48 -23.47 21.92 -7.22
N LEU A 49 -22.43 21.42 -6.54
CA LEU A 49 -21.28 22.23 -6.10
C LEU A 49 -20.23 22.45 -7.19
N ILE A 50 -20.36 21.81 -8.36
CA ILE A 50 -19.45 22.04 -9.49
C ILE A 50 -19.93 23.28 -10.25
N PRO A 51 -19.23 24.43 -10.13
CA PRO A 51 -19.66 25.64 -10.80
C PRO A 51 -19.48 25.50 -12.31
N ASN A 52 -20.51 25.83 -13.07
CA ASN A 52 -20.41 25.91 -14.52
C ASN A 52 -19.69 27.22 -14.90
N GLY A 53 -18.37 27.18 -15.08
CA GLY A 53 -17.62 28.25 -15.76
C GLY A 53 -16.97 29.33 -14.88
N SER A 54 -16.91 29.19 -13.56
CA SER A 54 -16.08 30.07 -12.71
C SER A 54 -14.72 29.44 -12.42
N GLU A 55 -13.64 30.21 -12.53
CA GLU A 55 -12.32 29.78 -12.04
C GLU A 55 -12.37 29.60 -10.52
N LEU A 56 -12.43 28.34 -10.07
CA LEU A 56 -12.30 28.02 -8.66
C LEU A 56 -10.84 28.23 -8.25
N PRO A 57 -10.58 28.93 -7.14
CA PRO A 57 -9.22 29.01 -6.63
C PRO A 57 -8.73 27.60 -6.30
N ALA A 58 -7.48 27.31 -6.66
CA ALA A 58 -6.94 25.94 -6.64
C ALA A 58 -7.03 25.27 -5.25
N ASN A 59 -7.03 26.06 -4.18
CA ASN A 59 -7.18 25.61 -2.80
C ASN A 59 -8.54 24.95 -2.51
N THR A 60 -9.62 25.34 -3.20
CA THR A 60 -10.96 24.76 -3.05
C THR A 60 -10.99 23.29 -3.47
N ILE A 61 -10.09 22.87 -4.37
CA ILE A 61 -9.97 21.49 -4.83
C ILE A 61 -8.82 20.77 -4.10
N LEU A 62 -7.66 21.43 -3.98
CA LEU A 62 -6.45 20.81 -3.43
C LEU A 62 -6.59 20.44 -1.95
N ILE A 63 -7.13 21.32 -1.10
CA ILE A 63 -7.20 21.06 0.35
C ILE A 63 -8.15 19.89 0.65
N PRO A 64 -9.38 19.85 0.12
CA PRO A 64 -10.28 18.71 0.33
C PRO A 64 -9.74 17.41 -0.27
N ALA A 65 -9.15 17.44 -1.47
CA ALA A 65 -8.57 16.26 -2.09
C ALA A 65 -7.40 15.69 -1.26
N LEU A 66 -6.54 16.57 -0.73
CA LEU A 66 -5.47 16.19 0.18
C LEU A 66 -6.04 15.57 1.46
N ALA A 67 -7.00 16.22 2.11
CA ALA A 67 -7.66 15.70 3.32
C ALA A 67 -8.30 14.33 3.07
N LEU A 68 -8.99 14.16 1.94
CA LEU A 68 -9.58 12.90 1.54
C LEU A 68 -8.52 11.80 1.36
N SER A 69 -7.40 12.11 0.72
CA SER A 69 -6.30 11.14 0.55
C SER A 69 -5.67 10.73 1.89
N VAL A 70 -5.48 11.69 2.80
CA VAL A 70 -4.91 11.48 4.13
C VAL A 70 -5.84 10.64 5.00
N LEU A 71 -7.15 10.65 4.76
CA LEU A 71 -8.12 9.78 5.44
C LEU A 71 -8.25 8.41 4.75
N TYR A 72 -8.32 8.39 3.42
CA TYR A 72 -8.59 7.19 2.62
C TYR A 72 -7.54 6.10 2.85
N PHE A 73 -6.25 6.41 2.73
CA PHE A 73 -5.20 5.39 2.82
C PHE A 73 -5.05 4.81 4.23
N PRO A 74 -4.99 5.59 5.33
CA PRO A 74 -4.86 5.03 6.67
C PRO A 74 -6.06 4.20 7.08
N VAL A 75 -7.27 4.59 6.68
CA VAL A 75 -8.49 3.82 6.97
C VAL A 75 -8.46 2.51 6.18
N THR A 76 -8.26 2.56 4.86
CA THR A 76 -8.31 1.34 4.03
C THR A 76 -7.13 0.40 4.31
N GLU A 77 -5.90 0.90 4.28
CA GLU A 77 -4.69 0.10 4.53
C GLU A 77 -4.57 -0.28 6.01
N GLY A 78 -5.00 0.56 6.95
CA GLY A 78 -4.90 0.26 8.38
C GLY A 78 -5.80 -0.88 8.82
N PHE A 79 -7.06 -0.90 8.37
CA PHE A 79 -8.01 -1.95 8.73
C PHE A 79 -7.88 -3.21 7.87
N ARG A 80 -7.70 -3.06 6.55
CA ARG A 80 -7.78 -4.18 5.60
C ARG A 80 -6.43 -4.59 5.03
N GLY A 81 -5.38 -3.80 5.27
CA GLY A 81 -4.08 -3.98 4.61
C GLY A 81 -4.12 -3.66 3.11
N ARG A 82 -5.21 -3.10 2.57
CA ARG A 82 -5.35 -2.85 1.13
C ARG A 82 -6.28 -1.67 0.85
N SER A 83 -5.85 -0.82 -0.08
CA SER A 83 -6.69 0.16 -0.77
C SER A 83 -7.49 -0.51 -1.90
N LEU A 84 -8.34 0.23 -2.60
CA LEU A 84 -9.12 -0.30 -3.74
C LEU A 84 -8.20 -0.71 -4.89
N GLY A 85 -7.21 0.11 -5.22
CA GLY A 85 -6.22 -0.21 -6.24
C GLY A 85 -5.39 -1.44 -5.89
N LYS A 86 -5.03 -1.60 -4.62
CA LYS A 86 -4.34 -2.82 -4.15
C LYS A 86 -5.24 -4.04 -4.15
N LEU A 87 -6.53 -3.89 -3.83
CA LEU A 87 -7.50 -4.97 -3.95
C LEU A 87 -7.57 -5.49 -5.39
N ILE A 88 -7.65 -4.59 -6.37
CA ILE A 88 -7.76 -4.95 -7.79
C ILE A 88 -6.44 -5.54 -8.33
N THR A 89 -5.30 -5.01 -7.91
CA THR A 89 -3.97 -5.50 -8.33
C THR A 89 -3.48 -6.73 -7.54
N GLY A 90 -4.30 -7.25 -6.63
CA GLY A 90 -3.98 -8.43 -5.83
C GLY A 90 -2.82 -8.19 -4.86
N LEU A 91 -2.63 -6.97 -4.37
CA LEU A 91 -1.60 -6.60 -3.42
C LEU A 91 -2.18 -6.44 -2.00
N LYS A 92 -1.37 -6.76 -1.00
CA LYS A 92 -1.71 -6.56 0.41
C LYS A 92 -0.48 -6.09 1.19
N VAL A 93 -0.72 -5.09 2.04
CA VAL A 93 0.23 -4.57 3.02
C VAL A 93 0.15 -5.43 4.27
N VAL A 94 1.29 -5.92 4.71
CA VAL A 94 1.44 -6.69 5.94
C VAL A 94 2.60 -6.17 6.76
N ASP A 95 2.63 -6.49 8.04
CA ASP A 95 3.81 -6.32 8.87
C ASP A 95 4.77 -7.51 8.77
N LYS A 96 5.85 -7.48 9.56
CA LYS A 96 6.87 -8.55 9.61
C LYS A 96 6.31 -9.92 10.00
N ASP A 97 5.14 -9.97 10.61
CA ASP A 97 4.44 -11.17 11.10
C ASP A 97 3.28 -11.57 10.16
N GLY A 98 3.12 -10.90 9.02
CA GLY A 98 2.08 -11.20 8.02
C GLY A 98 0.70 -10.62 8.37
N ARG A 99 0.59 -9.83 9.44
CA ARG A 99 -0.68 -9.27 9.93
C ARG A 99 -0.96 -7.91 9.29
N THR A 100 -2.20 -7.43 9.41
CA THR A 100 -2.54 -6.07 8.97
C THR A 100 -1.74 -5.04 9.78
N PRO A 101 -1.24 -3.98 9.13
CA PRO A 101 -0.28 -3.06 9.75
C PRO A 101 -0.90 -2.14 10.82
N GLY A 102 -2.23 -1.99 10.85
CA GLY A 102 -2.93 -1.05 11.73
C GLY A 102 -2.85 0.41 11.25
N ILE A 103 -3.66 1.27 11.87
CA ILE A 103 -3.85 2.68 11.44
C ILE A 103 -2.56 3.48 11.57
N GLY A 104 -1.80 3.33 12.66
CA GLY A 104 -0.57 4.12 12.89
C GLY A 104 0.49 3.91 11.80
N ARG A 105 0.78 2.65 11.46
CA ARG A 105 1.71 2.33 10.37
C ARG A 105 1.17 2.77 9.01
N ALA A 106 -0.13 2.62 8.79
CA ALA A 106 -0.79 3.10 7.56
C ALA A 106 -0.75 4.64 7.43
N PHE A 107 -0.78 5.37 8.54
CA PHE A 107 -0.64 6.82 8.57
C PHE A 107 0.77 7.27 8.20
N VAL A 108 1.81 6.67 8.78
CA VAL A 108 3.23 6.93 8.41
C VAL A 108 3.46 6.70 6.92
N ARG A 109 2.89 5.62 6.38
CA ARG A 109 2.90 5.27 4.94
C ARG A 109 2.17 6.28 4.04
N THR A 110 1.23 7.04 4.61
CA THR A 110 0.44 8.04 3.88
C THR A 110 1.14 9.40 3.91
N LEU A 111 1.74 9.79 5.03
CA LEU A 111 2.57 11.00 5.11
C LEU A 111 3.77 10.94 4.17
N THR A 112 4.44 9.80 4.14
CA THR A 112 5.57 9.56 3.21
C THR A 112 5.13 9.57 1.74
N ARG A 113 3.88 9.16 1.44
CA ARG A 113 3.30 9.26 0.10
C ARG A 113 3.24 10.70 -0.41
N LEU A 114 3.00 11.68 0.46
CA LEU A 114 2.97 13.10 0.09
C LEU A 114 4.34 13.61 -0.39
N VAL A 115 5.41 13.00 0.10
CA VAL A 115 6.80 13.34 -0.28
C VAL A 115 7.24 12.53 -1.50
N GLU A 116 6.98 11.22 -1.53
CA GLU A 116 7.54 10.31 -2.53
C GLU A 116 6.65 10.12 -3.78
N VAL A 117 5.35 10.40 -3.69
CA VAL A 117 4.36 10.33 -4.79
C VAL A 117 3.73 11.71 -4.99
N ASN A 118 4.60 12.69 -5.28
CA ASN A 118 4.17 14.04 -5.63
C ASN A 118 4.11 14.15 -7.17
N PRO A 119 3.08 14.80 -7.76
CA PRO A 119 3.04 15.17 -9.18
C PRO A 119 4.33 15.85 -9.68
N VAL A 120 4.98 16.65 -8.83
CA VAL A 120 6.26 17.32 -9.09
C VAL A 120 7.40 16.32 -9.31
N LEU A 121 7.34 15.14 -8.72
CA LEU A 121 8.33 14.07 -8.83
C LEU A 121 7.87 12.94 -9.77
N ALA A 122 7.24 13.33 -10.89
CA ALA A 122 6.79 12.43 -11.95
C ALA A 122 5.88 11.28 -11.47
N GLY A 123 5.05 11.52 -10.44
CA GLY A 123 3.99 10.59 -10.05
C GLY A 123 4.46 9.28 -9.41
N GLY A 124 5.65 9.25 -8.79
CA GLY A 124 6.13 8.10 -8.02
C GLY A 124 7.45 7.49 -8.48
N VAL A 125 8.18 8.14 -9.40
CA VAL A 125 9.52 7.72 -9.81
C VAL A 125 10.49 7.57 -8.63
N PRO A 126 10.56 8.49 -7.64
CA PRO A 126 11.42 8.31 -6.47
C PRO A 126 11.06 7.07 -5.64
N ALA A 127 9.76 6.81 -5.46
CA ALA A 127 9.30 5.60 -4.78
C ALA A 127 9.72 4.33 -5.54
N GLY A 128 9.66 4.36 -6.88
CA GLY A 128 10.17 3.27 -7.73
C GLY A 128 11.67 3.05 -7.56
N ILE A 129 12.48 4.11 -7.55
CA ILE A 129 13.92 4.04 -7.33
C ILE A 129 14.23 3.42 -5.95
N VAL A 130 13.57 3.87 -4.88
CA VAL A 130 13.79 3.31 -3.54
C VAL A 130 13.45 1.82 -3.48
N VAL A 131 12.37 1.40 -4.15
CA VAL A 131 12.00 -0.02 -4.25
C VAL A 131 13.07 -0.82 -4.99
N LEU A 132 13.63 -0.29 -6.08
CA LEU A 132 14.73 -0.93 -6.83
C LEU A 132 16.01 -1.02 -6.00
N CYS A 133 16.30 -0.01 -5.18
CA CYS A 133 17.49 0.03 -4.32
C CYS A 133 17.36 -0.82 -3.05
N THR A 134 16.16 -1.31 -2.72
CA THR A 134 15.90 -2.04 -1.47
C THR A 134 15.70 -3.53 -1.73
N LYS A 135 16.48 -4.38 -1.03
CA LYS A 135 16.41 -5.85 -1.15
C LYS A 135 14.99 -6.43 -0.98
N ARG A 136 14.20 -5.82 -0.10
CA ARG A 136 12.82 -6.25 0.24
C ARG A 136 11.72 -5.52 -0.54
N LYS A 137 12.08 -4.79 -1.60
CA LYS A 137 11.16 -4.06 -2.49
C LYS A 137 10.22 -3.11 -1.72
N GLN A 138 10.78 -2.46 -0.70
CA GLN A 138 10.08 -1.51 0.16
C GLN A 138 10.33 -0.09 -0.37
N ARG A 139 9.28 0.75 -0.40
CA ARG A 139 9.45 2.20 -0.58
C ARG A 139 9.83 2.87 0.76
N LEU A 140 10.11 4.18 0.75
CA LEU A 140 10.50 4.91 1.95
C LEU A 140 9.44 4.79 3.07
N GLY A 141 8.16 4.93 2.71
CA GLY A 141 7.06 4.75 3.65
C GLY A 141 6.92 3.33 4.20
N ASP A 142 7.29 2.32 3.41
CA ASP A 142 7.24 0.92 3.83
C ASP A 142 8.37 0.62 4.83
N LEU A 143 9.56 1.19 4.59
CA LEU A 143 10.72 1.09 5.48
C LEU A 143 10.46 1.75 6.84
N LEU A 144 9.97 2.99 6.83
CA LEU A 144 9.69 3.74 8.06
C LEU A 144 8.57 3.09 8.90
N ALA A 145 7.58 2.50 8.25
CA ALA A 145 6.49 1.81 8.94
C ALA A 145 6.81 0.35 9.30
N GLY A 146 7.94 -0.21 8.84
CA GLY A 146 8.28 -1.62 9.04
C GLY A 146 7.27 -2.57 8.39
N THR A 147 6.80 -2.23 7.18
CA THR A 147 5.75 -2.97 6.46
C THR A 147 6.23 -3.48 5.12
N TYR A 148 5.55 -4.50 4.62
CA TYR A 148 5.83 -5.17 3.36
C TYR A 148 4.58 -5.16 2.48
N VAL A 149 4.76 -5.09 1.17
CA VAL A 149 3.64 -5.25 0.22
C VAL A 149 3.92 -6.48 -0.60
N MET A 150 3.00 -7.44 -0.51
CA MET A 150 3.12 -8.74 -1.15
C MET A 150 1.86 -9.04 -1.95
N SER A 151 1.95 -10.03 -2.84
CA SER A 151 0.76 -10.53 -3.52
C SER A 151 -0.15 -11.28 -2.53
N ALA A 152 -1.46 -11.17 -2.70
CA ALA A 152 -2.43 -11.91 -1.89
C ALA A 152 -2.24 -13.43 -2.01
N ASP A 153 -1.83 -13.89 -3.20
CA ASP A 153 -1.55 -15.30 -3.48
C ASP A 153 -0.33 -15.80 -2.70
N SER A 154 0.76 -15.02 -2.68
CA SER A 154 1.95 -15.33 -1.88
C SER A 154 1.62 -15.43 -0.40
N LEU A 155 0.79 -14.52 0.12
CA LEU A 155 0.37 -14.56 1.53
C LEU A 155 -0.50 -15.79 1.84
N LYS A 156 -1.37 -16.19 0.91
CA LYS A 156 -2.17 -17.41 1.06
C LYS A 156 -1.29 -18.65 1.08
N GLN A 157 -0.33 -18.74 0.15
CA GLN A 157 0.62 -19.84 0.09
C GLN A 157 1.45 -19.96 1.38
N MET A 158 1.89 -18.84 1.96
CA MET A 158 2.59 -18.84 3.25
C MET A 158 1.71 -19.37 4.38
N ALA A 159 0.45 -18.94 4.45
CA ALA A 159 -0.50 -19.42 5.45
C ALA A 159 -0.78 -20.92 5.32
N ASP A 160 -0.90 -21.44 4.09
CA ASP A 160 -1.12 -22.85 3.82
C ASP A 160 0.09 -23.71 4.24
N VAL A 161 1.32 -23.21 4.01
CA VAL A 161 2.56 -23.85 4.46
C VAL A 161 2.64 -23.88 5.98
N ASP A 162 2.33 -22.78 6.65
CA ASP A 162 2.34 -22.70 8.12
C ASP A 162 1.32 -23.67 8.74
N ALA A 163 0.12 -23.78 8.16
CA ALA A 163 -0.90 -24.72 8.59
C ALA A 163 -0.44 -26.18 8.42
N THR A 164 0.20 -26.50 7.28
CA THR A 164 0.75 -27.82 7.00
C THR A 164 1.86 -28.20 7.99
N LEU A 165 2.78 -27.27 8.26
CA LEU A 165 3.85 -27.47 9.24
C LEU A 165 3.30 -27.66 10.66
N ALA A 166 2.25 -26.93 11.03
CA ALA A 166 1.57 -27.10 12.31
C ALA A 166 0.96 -28.51 12.43
N ALA A 167 0.30 -29.02 11.39
CA ALA A 167 -0.27 -30.37 11.36
C ALA A 167 0.81 -31.46 11.49
N MET A 168 1.95 -31.32 10.79
CA MET A 168 3.07 -32.25 10.89
C MET A 168 3.70 -32.27 12.30
N ARG A 169 3.81 -31.09 12.93
CA ARG A 169 4.32 -30.97 14.31
C ARG A 169 3.39 -31.64 15.32
N SER A 170 2.07 -31.52 15.16
CA SER A 170 1.11 -32.23 16.02
C SER A 170 1.13 -33.74 15.81
N ALA A 171 1.30 -34.21 14.58
CA ALA A 171 1.37 -35.65 14.28
C ALA A 171 2.64 -36.31 14.82
N ARG A 172 3.76 -35.58 14.87
CA ARG A 172 5.03 -36.08 15.43
C ARG A 172 5.05 -36.09 16.97
N ALA A 173 4.13 -35.36 17.60
CA ALA A 173 4.02 -35.28 19.06
C ALA A 173 3.12 -36.36 19.67
N GLN A 174 2.44 -37.16 18.83
CA GLN A 174 1.63 -38.34 19.19
C GLN A 174 2.44 -39.61 18.97
#